data_AF-A0A848S304-F1
#
_entry.id   AF-A0A848S304-F1
#
_cell.length_a   1.000
_cell.length_b   1.000
_cell.length_c   1.000
_cell.angle_alpha   90.00
_cell.angle_beta   90.00
_cell.angle_gamma   90.00
#
_symmetry.space_group_name_H-M   'P 1'
#
loop_
_entity.id
_entity.type
_entity.pdbx_description
1 polymer ?
#
loop_
_entity_poly.entity_id
_entity_poly.type
_entity_poly.pdbx_seq_one_letter_code
_entity_poly.pdbx_strand_id
1 'polypeptide(L)'
;MNKISRRANKVFYFILCISLLLGIVFFGFGFFKNLYLLVGYSFIYLIIPLLTLSLLFIIISNFKKFGFLNGIKESSINIFALILCTALIWFLRSYAFEKSNRINVKVINNTELGISNITLIGRNALTKIDTLAPAENVTIIFKGKRINYKTENDYENEIRLLYYFDNNWRENKILSGFGRWRVIDKDWEIKIHSADSIELKQK
;
A
#
# COMPACT_ATOMS: atom_id res chain seq x y z
N MET A 1 -1.22 -30.08 30.62
CA MET A 1 -0.12 -29.20 30.17
C MET A 1 0.78 -28.90 31.35
N ASN A 2 2.12 -28.97 31.22
CA ASN A 2 3.01 -28.68 32.35
C ASN A 2 2.93 -27.18 32.72
N LYS A 3 3.18 -26.79 33.99
CA LYS A 3 2.99 -25.40 34.47
C LYS A 3 3.75 -24.37 33.62
N ILE A 4 4.94 -24.75 33.15
CA ILE A 4 5.83 -23.95 32.29
C ILE A 4 5.23 -23.78 30.89
N SER A 5 4.78 -24.88 30.26
CA SER A 5 4.10 -24.85 28.96
C SER A 5 2.80 -24.02 29.00
N ARG A 6 2.07 -24.05 30.12
CA ARG A 6 0.90 -23.18 30.32
C ARG A 6 1.24 -21.70 30.38
N ARG A 7 2.37 -21.33 30.99
CA ARG A 7 2.87 -19.94 31.00
C ARG A 7 3.35 -19.52 29.61
N ALA A 8 4.13 -20.35 28.93
CA ALA A 8 4.60 -20.09 27.57
C ALA A 8 3.43 -19.85 26.59
N ASN A 9 2.36 -20.64 26.71
CA ASN A 9 1.18 -20.47 25.87
C ASN A 9 0.46 -19.13 26.14
N LYS A 10 0.33 -18.72 27.41
CA LYS A 10 -0.21 -17.39 27.75
C LYS A 10 0.65 -16.26 27.20
N VAL A 11 1.97 -16.37 27.34
CA VAL A 11 2.93 -15.38 26.84
C VAL A 11 2.84 -15.27 25.32
N PHE A 12 2.79 -16.40 24.61
CA PHE A 12 2.61 -16.44 23.16
C PHE A 12 1.36 -15.68 22.72
N TYR A 13 0.18 -16.00 23.27
CA TYR A 13 -1.05 -15.32 22.90
C TYR A 13 -1.07 -13.84 23.30
N PHE A 14 -0.46 -13.48 24.43
CA PHE A 14 -0.34 -12.09 24.84
C PHE A 14 0.49 -11.28 23.83
N ILE A 15 1.65 -11.80 23.42
CA ILE A 15 2.49 -11.16 22.40
C ILE A 15 1.76 -11.12 21.05
N LEU A 16 1.03 -12.19 20.69
CA LEU A 16 0.27 -12.25 19.45
C LEU A 16 -0.81 -11.17 19.39
N CYS A 17 -1.56 -10.97 20.48
CA CYS A 17 -2.55 -9.90 20.58
C CYS A 17 -1.91 -8.51 20.48
N ILE A 18 -0.78 -8.28 21.15
CA ILE A 18 -0.03 -7.01 21.04
C ILE A 18 0.42 -6.76 19.60
N SER A 19 0.95 -7.79 18.94
CA SER A 19 1.37 -7.74 17.53
C SER A 19 0.21 -7.34 16.62
N LEU A 20 -0.96 -7.97 16.80
CA LEU A 20 -2.15 -7.67 16.02
C LEU A 20 -2.65 -6.23 16.25
N LEU A 21 -2.76 -5.81 17.51
CA LEU A 21 -3.19 -4.46 17.88
C LEU A 21 -2.25 -3.41 17.28
N LEU A 22 -0.93 -3.60 17.39
CA LEU A 22 0.05 -2.71 16.78
C LEU A 22 -0.07 -2.69 15.26
N GLY A 23 -0.27 -3.84 14.62
CA GLY A 23 -0.52 -3.93 13.18
C GLY A 23 -1.75 -3.12 12.74
N ILE A 24 -2.86 -3.21 13.50
CA ILE A 24 -4.10 -2.46 13.24
C ILE A 24 -3.88 -0.95 13.45
N VAL A 25 -3.26 -0.55 14.56
CA VAL A 25 -2.99 0.87 14.85
C VAL A 25 -2.07 1.48 13.80
N PHE A 26 -1.04 0.73 13.37
CA PHE A 26 -0.07 1.18 12.39
C PHE A 26 -0.67 1.25 10.98
N PHE A 27 -1.21 0.14 10.45
CA PHE A 27 -1.68 0.07 9.07
C PHE A 27 -3.13 0.54 8.89
N GLY A 28 -4.01 0.26 9.86
CA GLY A 28 -5.44 0.64 9.79
C GLY A 28 -5.66 2.12 10.05
N PHE A 29 -5.10 2.65 11.15
CA PHE A 29 -5.34 4.03 11.58
C PHE A 29 -4.22 5.00 11.19
N GLY A 30 -2.98 4.52 11.00
CA GLY A 30 -1.85 5.37 10.61
C GLY A 30 -1.33 6.29 11.73
N PHE A 31 -1.66 6.02 13.00
CA PHE A 31 -1.25 6.83 14.16
C PHE A 31 0.28 7.01 14.27
N PHE A 32 1.06 6.04 13.79
CA PHE A 32 2.52 6.04 13.91
C PHE A 32 3.24 6.31 12.59
N LYS A 33 2.61 6.97 11.62
CA LYS A 33 3.25 7.29 10.32
C LYS A 33 4.62 7.96 10.47
N ASN A 34 4.78 8.84 11.46
CA ASN A 34 6.05 9.55 11.71
C ASN A 34 7.08 8.73 12.50
N LEU A 35 6.64 7.63 13.14
CA LEU A 35 7.48 6.73 13.93
C LEU A 35 7.67 5.37 13.24
N TYR A 36 7.51 5.32 11.92
CA TYR A 36 7.52 4.09 11.14
C TYR A 36 8.81 3.27 11.31
N LEU A 37 9.96 3.95 11.44
CA LEU A 37 11.25 3.29 11.70
C LEU A 37 11.25 2.59 13.06
N LEU A 38 10.86 3.31 14.11
CA LEU A 38 10.84 2.78 15.48
C LEU A 38 9.86 1.60 15.62
N VAL A 39 8.65 1.73 15.05
CA VAL A 39 7.67 0.64 15.04
C VAL A 39 8.19 -0.55 14.23
N GLY A 40 8.75 -0.30 13.04
CA GLY A 40 9.35 -1.34 12.20
C GLY A 40 10.47 -2.11 12.91
N TYR A 41 11.40 -1.40 13.54
CA TYR A 41 12.48 -2.00 14.31
C TYR A 41 11.98 -2.79 15.53
N SER A 42 10.96 -2.29 16.22
CA SER A 42 10.34 -3.00 17.35
C SER A 42 9.70 -4.32 16.89
N PHE A 43 9.08 -4.35 15.71
CA PHE A 43 8.56 -5.58 15.13
C PHE A 43 9.68 -6.58 14.80
N ILE A 44 10.71 -6.12 14.09
CA ILE A 44 11.79 -6.98 13.58
C ILE A 44 12.66 -7.53 14.72
N TYR A 45 13.05 -6.70 15.67
CA TYR A 45 14.05 -7.06 16.68
C TYR A 45 13.47 -7.47 18.03
N LEU A 46 12.17 -7.24 18.28
CA LEU A 46 11.57 -7.58 19.58
C LEU A 46 10.35 -8.50 19.41
N ILE A 47 9.31 -8.09 18.68
CA ILE A 47 8.05 -8.86 18.61
C ILE A 47 8.24 -10.19 17.88
N ILE A 48 8.84 -10.17 16.68
CA ILE A 48 9.05 -11.38 15.88
C ILE A 48 9.92 -12.40 16.62
N PRO A 49 11.10 -12.03 17.17
CA PRO A 49 11.92 -12.95 17.97
C PRO A 49 11.19 -13.53 19.18
N LEU A 50 10.40 -12.74 19.89
CA LEU A 50 9.63 -13.23 21.04
C LEU A 50 8.54 -14.23 20.63
N LEU A 51 7.84 -13.98 19.51
CA LEU A 51 6.86 -14.91 18.96
C LEU A 51 7.50 -16.22 18.49
N THR A 52 8.63 -16.15 17.80
CA THR A 52 9.32 -17.35 17.32
C THR A 52 9.88 -18.18 18.46
N LEU A 53 10.55 -17.56 19.43
CA LEU A 53 11.08 -18.27 20.61
C LEU A 53 9.97 -18.89 21.46
N SER A 54 8.88 -18.17 21.70
CA SER A 54 7.74 -18.71 22.46
C SER A 54 7.06 -19.87 21.73
N LEU A 55 6.89 -19.79 20.40
CA LEU A 55 6.35 -20.88 19.60
C LEU A 55 7.28 -22.11 19.61
N LEU A 56 8.59 -21.91 19.42
CA LEU A 56 9.57 -23.00 19.47
C LEU A 56 9.53 -23.71 20.82
N PHE A 57 9.46 -22.96 21.92
CA PHE A 57 9.35 -23.55 23.26
C PHE A 57 8.09 -24.40 23.42
N ILE A 58 6.94 -23.95 22.88
CA ILE A 58 5.68 -24.71 22.89
C ILE A 58 5.83 -26.00 22.08
N ILE A 59 6.36 -25.91 20.86
CA ILE A 59 6.55 -27.05 19.96
C ILE A 59 7.47 -28.10 20.61
N ILE A 60 8.64 -27.69 21.10
CA ILE A 60 9.61 -28.59 21.74
C ILE A 60 9.00 -29.24 22.99
N SER A 61 8.27 -28.47 23.80
CA SER A 61 7.59 -28.99 25.00
C SER A 61 6.53 -30.04 24.65
N ASN A 62 5.75 -29.80 23.58
CA ASN A 62 4.72 -30.71 23.14
C ASN A 62 5.31 -31.97 22.49
N PHE A 63 6.39 -31.84 21.70
CA PHE A 63 7.11 -32.98 21.12
C PHE A 63 7.69 -33.88 22.19
N LYS A 64 8.35 -33.30 23.20
CA LYS A 64 8.91 -34.07 24.32
C LYS A 64 7.85 -34.83 25.09
N LYS A 65 6.63 -34.30 25.19
CA LYS A 65 5.56 -34.89 25.98
C LYS A 65 4.72 -35.93 25.23
N PHE A 66 4.39 -35.66 23.97
CA PHE A 66 3.41 -36.44 23.21
C PHE A 66 3.99 -37.16 22.00
N GLY A 67 5.30 -37.02 21.74
CA GLY A 67 5.94 -37.45 20.51
C GLY A 67 5.69 -36.47 19.36
N PHE A 68 6.31 -36.72 18.21
CA PHE A 68 6.31 -35.78 17.08
C PHE A 68 4.91 -35.51 16.51
N LEU A 69 4.20 -36.55 16.05
CA LEU A 69 2.89 -36.41 15.39
C LEU A 69 1.84 -35.75 16.28
N ASN A 70 1.66 -36.28 17.50
CA ASN A 70 0.69 -35.72 18.44
C ASN A 70 1.15 -34.35 18.97
N GLY A 71 2.45 -34.12 19.11
CA GLY A 71 2.97 -32.82 19.51
C GLY A 71 2.71 -31.71 18.48
N ILE A 72 2.71 -32.04 17.18
CA ILE A 72 2.26 -31.10 16.12
C ILE A 72 0.77 -30.81 16.29
N LYS A 73 -0.05 -31.85 16.48
CA LYS A 73 -1.51 -31.70 16.68
C LYS A 73 -1.82 -30.79 17.87
N GLU A 74 -1.14 -30.97 19.00
CA GLU A 74 -1.30 -30.13 20.19
C GLU A 74 -0.80 -28.68 20.00
N SER A 75 0.16 -28.46 19.09
CA SER A 75 0.68 -27.13 18.77
C SER A 75 -0.07 -26.44 17.62
N SER A 76 -0.99 -27.16 16.97
CA SER A 76 -1.67 -26.72 15.73
C SER A 76 -2.42 -25.41 15.92
N ILE A 77 -3.09 -25.23 17.06
CA ILE A 77 -3.86 -24.01 17.35
C ILE A 77 -2.94 -22.78 17.45
N ASN A 78 -1.75 -22.93 18.03
CA ASN A 78 -0.76 -21.86 18.13
C ASN A 78 -0.21 -21.49 16.76
N ILE A 79 0.13 -22.50 15.96
CA ILE A 79 0.62 -22.32 14.59
C ILE A 79 -0.44 -21.64 13.74
N PHE A 80 -1.69 -22.13 13.80
CA PHE A 80 -2.82 -21.56 13.08
C PHE A 80 -3.09 -20.10 13.48
N ALA A 81 -3.10 -19.81 14.78
CA ALA A 81 -3.29 -18.44 15.27
C ALA A 81 -2.19 -17.49 14.77
N LEU A 82 -0.94 -17.96 14.73
CA LEU A 82 0.17 -17.17 14.18
C LEU A 82 -0.04 -16.89 12.69
N ILE A 83 -0.36 -17.92 11.90
CA ILE A 83 -0.62 -17.79 10.46
C ILE A 83 -1.78 -16.82 10.19
N LEU A 84 -2.87 -16.96 10.95
CA LEU A 84 -4.02 -16.07 10.81
C LEU A 84 -3.63 -14.62 11.14
N CYS A 85 -2.90 -14.40 12.23
CA CYS A 85 -2.44 -13.07 12.62
C CYS A 85 -1.51 -12.45 11.58
N THR A 86 -0.55 -13.21 11.04
CA THR A 86 0.37 -12.71 10.01
C THR A 86 -0.37 -12.41 8.71
N ALA A 87 -1.32 -13.25 8.31
CA ALA A 87 -2.18 -13.02 7.14
C ALA A 87 -3.02 -11.74 7.30
N LEU A 88 -3.61 -11.50 8.47
CA LEU A 88 -4.38 -10.29 8.76
C LEU A 88 -3.50 -9.03 8.70
N ILE A 89 -2.32 -9.05 9.33
CA ILE A 89 -1.38 -7.92 9.27
C ILE A 89 -0.93 -7.67 7.83
N TRP A 90 -0.67 -8.73 7.06
CA TRP A 90 -0.30 -8.61 5.65
C TRP A 90 -1.43 -8.00 4.82
N PHE A 91 -2.68 -8.45 5.02
CA PHE A 91 -3.85 -7.87 4.35
C PHE A 91 -4.03 -6.39 4.69
N LEU A 92 -3.93 -6.02 5.98
CA LEU A 92 -3.99 -4.63 6.43
C LEU A 92 -2.88 -3.78 5.80
N ARG A 93 -1.66 -4.31 5.75
CA ARG A 93 -0.52 -3.64 5.09
C ARG A 93 -0.80 -3.42 3.61
N SER A 94 -1.26 -4.45 2.88
CA SER A 94 -1.57 -4.35 1.45
C SER A 94 -2.68 -3.34 1.19
N TYR A 95 -3.76 -3.37 1.99
CA TYR A 95 -4.82 -2.38 1.92
C TYR A 95 -4.32 -0.95 2.19
N ALA A 96 -3.54 -0.76 3.25
CA ALA A 96 -2.95 0.54 3.57
C ALA A 96 -1.99 1.02 2.47
N PHE A 97 -1.23 0.10 1.87
CA PHE A 97 -0.34 0.38 0.74
C PHE A 97 -1.15 0.87 -0.46
N GLU A 98 -2.20 0.16 -0.86
CA GLU A 98 -3.08 0.57 -1.95
C GLU A 98 -3.76 1.90 -1.68
N LYS A 99 -4.29 2.10 -0.46
CA LYS A 99 -4.92 3.36 -0.06
C LYS A 99 -3.93 4.52 -0.13
N SER A 100 -2.69 4.29 0.32
CA SER A 100 -1.62 5.29 0.26
C SER A 100 -1.16 5.58 -1.15
N ASN A 101 -1.39 4.69 -2.13
CA ASN A 101 -0.92 4.87 -3.50
C ASN A 101 -1.89 5.68 -4.39
N ARG A 102 -2.99 6.17 -3.81
CA ARG A 102 -4.03 6.93 -4.51
C ARG A 102 -3.73 8.43 -4.48
N ILE A 103 -3.98 9.09 -5.60
CA ILE A 103 -3.99 10.55 -5.77
C ILE A 103 -5.34 10.89 -6.40
N ASN A 104 -6.05 11.87 -5.86
CA ASN A 104 -7.22 12.40 -6.54
C ASN A 104 -6.74 13.37 -7.62
N VAL A 105 -7.14 13.10 -8.86
CA VAL A 105 -6.81 13.94 -10.00
C VAL A 105 -8.12 14.52 -10.54
N LYS A 106 -8.31 15.82 -10.33
CA LYS A 106 -9.41 16.58 -10.91
C LYS A 106 -9.00 17.04 -12.30
N VAL A 107 -9.69 16.57 -13.34
CA VAL A 107 -9.52 17.05 -14.71
C VAL A 107 -10.64 18.04 -15.02
N ILE A 108 -10.27 19.22 -15.53
CA ILE A 108 -11.18 20.32 -15.85
C ILE A 108 -11.00 20.64 -17.34
N ASN A 109 -12.11 20.63 -18.08
CA ASN A 109 -12.13 21.05 -19.47
C ASN A 109 -12.51 22.55 -19.54
N ASN A 110 -11.53 23.41 -19.82
CA ASN A 110 -11.76 24.83 -20.05
C ASN A 110 -11.87 25.18 -21.55
N THR A 111 -11.86 24.18 -22.43
CA THR A 111 -12.02 24.38 -23.87
C THR A 111 -13.49 24.55 -24.23
N GLU A 112 -13.74 25.07 -25.43
CA GLU A 112 -15.09 25.22 -26.00
C GLU A 112 -15.66 23.89 -26.56
N LEU A 113 -14.83 22.85 -26.71
CA LEU A 113 -15.20 21.57 -27.30
C LEU A 113 -15.11 20.43 -26.27
N GLY A 114 -15.81 19.32 -26.55
CA GLY A 114 -15.68 18.10 -25.75
C GLY A 114 -14.30 17.45 -25.94
N ILE A 115 -13.74 16.92 -24.87
CA ILE A 115 -12.51 16.11 -24.89
C ILE A 115 -12.90 14.65 -24.67
N SER A 116 -12.31 13.72 -25.41
CA SER A 116 -12.53 12.29 -25.22
C SER A 116 -11.25 11.51 -24.93
N ASN A 117 -11.41 10.31 -24.38
CA ASN A 117 -10.33 9.36 -24.08
C ASN A 117 -9.18 9.93 -23.26
N ILE A 118 -9.48 10.76 -22.27
CA ILE A 118 -8.49 11.35 -21.37
C ILE A 118 -7.89 10.23 -20.52
N THR A 119 -6.63 9.92 -20.76
CA THR A 119 -5.91 8.80 -20.17
C THR A 119 -4.67 9.32 -19.46
N LEU A 120 -4.59 9.05 -18.16
CA LEU A 120 -3.38 9.25 -17.36
C LEU A 120 -2.60 7.94 -17.33
N ILE A 121 -1.35 7.99 -17.78
CA ILE A 121 -0.45 6.83 -17.86
C ILE A 121 0.81 7.15 -17.09
N GLY A 122 1.23 6.27 -16.17
CA GLY A 122 2.52 6.39 -15.50
C GLY A 122 2.65 5.53 -14.25
N ARG A 123 3.87 5.24 -13.80
CA ARG A 123 4.17 4.50 -12.56
C ARG A 123 3.35 3.20 -12.37
N ASN A 124 3.24 2.41 -13.44
CA ASN A 124 2.45 1.18 -13.50
C ASN A 124 0.94 1.36 -13.21
N ALA A 125 0.43 2.58 -13.41
CA ALA A 125 -0.98 2.91 -13.29
C ALA A 125 -1.51 3.50 -14.60
N LEU A 126 -2.77 3.15 -14.91
CA LEU A 126 -3.52 3.69 -16.02
C LEU A 126 -4.91 4.08 -15.50
N THR A 127 -5.39 5.27 -15.86
CA THR A 127 -6.74 5.72 -15.52
C THR A 127 -7.31 6.48 -16.70
N LYS A 128 -8.58 6.23 -17.03
CA LYS A 128 -9.24 6.77 -18.23
C LYS A 128 -10.56 7.46 -17.86
N ILE A 129 -10.85 8.54 -18.58
CA ILE A 129 -12.15 9.21 -18.64
C ILE A 129 -12.58 9.16 -20.11
N ASP A 130 -13.77 8.63 -20.38
CA ASP A 130 -14.21 8.42 -21.76
C ASP A 130 -14.53 9.73 -22.47
N THR A 131 -15.25 10.64 -21.82
CA THR A 131 -15.59 11.97 -22.35
C THR A 131 -15.70 13.00 -21.24
N LEU A 132 -15.43 14.26 -21.58
CA LEU A 132 -15.57 15.42 -20.70
C LEU A 132 -16.10 16.60 -21.51
N ALA A 133 -17.29 17.09 -21.18
CA ALA A 133 -17.92 18.18 -21.93
C ALA A 133 -17.24 19.54 -21.62
N PRO A 134 -17.49 20.59 -22.42
CA PRO A 134 -16.99 21.94 -22.14
C PRO A 134 -17.39 22.46 -20.76
N ALA A 135 -16.48 23.16 -20.08
CA ALA A 135 -16.66 23.72 -18.73
C ALA A 135 -16.97 22.70 -17.62
N GLU A 136 -16.87 21.40 -17.89
CA GLU A 136 -17.08 20.34 -16.90
C GLU A 136 -15.78 19.92 -16.20
N ASN A 137 -15.94 19.23 -15.08
CA ASN A 137 -14.84 18.59 -14.39
C ASN A 137 -15.22 17.21 -13.87
N VAL A 138 -14.23 16.33 -13.82
CA VAL A 138 -14.34 14.98 -13.27
C VAL A 138 -13.14 14.72 -12.37
N THR A 139 -13.37 14.08 -11.23
CA THR A 139 -12.29 13.64 -10.35
C THR A 139 -12.12 12.13 -10.47
N ILE A 140 -10.90 11.70 -10.81
CA ILE A 140 -10.52 10.30 -10.92
C ILE A 140 -9.44 9.94 -9.90
N ILE A 141 -9.37 8.66 -9.54
CA ILE A 141 -8.34 8.16 -8.63
C ILE A 141 -7.20 7.58 -9.46
N PHE A 142 -6.05 8.25 -9.43
CA PHE A 142 -4.82 7.76 -10.05
C PHE A 142 -3.99 6.99 -9.03
N LYS A 143 -3.69 5.71 -9.31
CA LYS A 143 -2.95 4.81 -8.41
C LYS A 143 -1.42 4.82 -8.65
N GLY A 144 -0.84 5.98 -8.92
CA GLY A 144 0.59 6.13 -9.25
C GLY A 144 1.39 7.00 -8.28
N LYS A 145 0.96 7.12 -7.02
CA LYS A 145 1.64 7.99 -6.03
C LYS A 145 3.08 7.53 -5.73
N ARG A 146 3.28 6.22 -5.58
CA ARG A 146 4.57 5.63 -5.19
C ARG A 146 5.56 5.61 -6.35
N ILE A 147 6.82 5.84 -6.01
CA ILE A 147 7.95 5.80 -6.94
C ILE A 147 8.31 4.32 -7.19
N ASN A 148 8.57 3.98 -8.45
CA ASN A 148 9.25 2.73 -8.78
C ASN A 148 10.76 2.92 -8.57
N TYR A 149 11.31 2.27 -7.54
CA TYR A 149 12.74 2.34 -7.20
C TYR A 149 13.60 1.31 -7.96
N LYS A 150 13.00 0.47 -8.81
CA LYS A 150 13.75 -0.46 -9.66
C LYS A 150 14.64 0.33 -10.61
N THR A 151 15.93 0.02 -10.61
CA THR A 151 16.96 0.82 -11.29
C THR A 151 16.92 0.76 -12.80
N GLU A 152 16.24 -0.25 -13.35
CA GLU A 152 16.08 -0.49 -14.79
C GLU A 152 15.02 0.43 -15.42
N ASN A 153 14.19 1.09 -14.59
CA ASN A 153 12.92 1.68 -15.00
C ASN A 153 12.81 3.18 -14.69
N ASP A 154 13.89 3.94 -14.82
CA ASP A 154 13.89 5.38 -14.47
C ASP A 154 12.86 6.20 -15.29
N TYR A 155 12.57 5.76 -16.53
CA TYR A 155 11.52 6.34 -17.38
C TYR A 155 10.08 5.95 -16.98
N GLU A 156 9.88 4.91 -16.15
CA GLU A 156 8.54 4.51 -15.69
C GLU A 156 7.97 5.44 -14.60
N ASN A 157 8.79 6.35 -14.08
CA ASN A 157 8.35 7.34 -13.09
C ASN A 157 7.70 8.58 -13.71
N GLU A 158 7.66 8.66 -15.05
CA GLU A 158 6.95 9.70 -15.81
C GLU A 158 5.43 9.51 -15.75
N ILE A 159 4.70 10.63 -15.79
CA ILE A 159 3.24 10.63 -15.92
C ILE A 159 2.85 11.47 -17.11
N ARG A 160 2.06 10.86 -18.00
CA ARG A 160 1.64 11.41 -19.28
C ARG A 160 0.11 11.47 -19.33
N LEU A 161 -0.38 12.49 -20.02
CA LEU A 161 -1.78 12.67 -20.34
C LEU A 161 -1.95 12.49 -21.84
N LEU A 162 -2.73 11.48 -22.21
CA LEU A 162 -3.16 11.24 -23.57
C LEU A 162 -4.63 11.62 -23.66
N TYR A 163 -5.06 12.41 -24.65
CA TYR A 163 -6.46 12.72 -24.87
C TYR A 163 -6.73 12.97 -26.34
N TYR A 164 -7.99 12.81 -26.75
CA TYR A 164 -8.45 13.08 -28.10
C TYR A 164 -9.23 14.39 -28.10
N PHE A 165 -8.73 15.36 -28.87
CA PHE A 165 -9.29 16.69 -28.96
C PHE A 165 -9.10 17.23 -30.36
N ASP A 166 -10.14 17.86 -30.91
CA ASP A 166 -10.14 18.44 -32.25
C ASP A 166 -9.63 17.46 -33.32
N ASN A 167 -10.28 16.30 -33.36
CA ASN A 167 -10.00 15.17 -34.25
C ASN A 167 -8.58 14.58 -34.21
N ASN A 168 -7.77 14.93 -33.20
CA ASN A 168 -6.39 14.50 -33.09
C ASN A 168 -6.05 13.97 -31.69
N TRP A 169 -5.16 12.98 -31.64
CA TRP A 169 -4.55 12.55 -30.39
C TRP A 169 -3.52 13.57 -29.91
N ARG A 170 -3.59 13.90 -28.62
CA ARG A 170 -2.68 14.82 -27.94
C ARG A 170 -2.01 14.07 -26.79
N GLU A 171 -0.69 14.06 -26.79
CA GLU A 171 0.12 13.52 -25.69
C GLU A 171 0.86 14.66 -25.02
N ASN A 172 0.62 14.85 -23.73
CA ASN A 172 1.29 15.85 -22.92
C ASN A 172 1.98 15.19 -21.73
N LYS A 173 3.28 15.46 -21.58
CA LYS A 173 4.06 15.00 -20.44
C LYS A 173 3.76 15.90 -19.24
N ILE A 174 2.84 15.47 -18.37
CA ILE A 174 2.48 16.20 -17.15
C ILE A 174 3.65 16.22 -16.17
N LEU A 175 4.31 15.08 -16.03
CA LEU A 175 5.50 14.95 -15.21
C LEU A 175 6.57 14.14 -15.95
N SER A 176 7.66 14.80 -16.36
CA SER A 176 8.81 14.18 -17.03
C SER A 176 10.15 14.58 -16.41
N GLY A 177 11.18 13.76 -16.62
CA GLY A 177 12.55 14.08 -16.20
C GLY A 177 12.77 14.04 -14.68
N PHE A 178 11.91 13.33 -13.94
CA PHE A 178 12.06 13.20 -12.49
C PHE A 178 12.91 11.99 -12.12
N GLY A 179 13.95 12.24 -11.31
CA GLY A 179 14.69 11.17 -10.65
C GLY A 179 13.85 10.48 -9.56
N ARG A 180 14.39 9.38 -9.05
CA ARG A 180 13.80 8.50 -8.00
C ARG A 180 13.46 9.20 -6.67
N TRP A 181 13.72 10.49 -6.55
CA TRP A 181 13.59 11.29 -5.33
C TRP A 181 12.36 12.19 -5.31
N ARG A 182 11.66 12.38 -6.44
CA ARG A 182 10.44 13.21 -6.47
C ARG A 182 9.21 12.41 -6.06
N VAL A 183 8.84 12.55 -4.79
CA VAL A 183 7.60 12.02 -4.24
C VAL A 183 6.43 12.92 -4.68
N ILE A 184 5.37 12.30 -5.20
CA ILE A 184 4.12 13.00 -5.46
C ILE A 184 3.24 12.69 -4.25
N ASP A 185 2.97 13.67 -3.41
CA ASP A 185 2.20 13.45 -2.18
C ASP A 185 0.86 14.21 -2.14
N LYS A 186 0.66 15.12 -3.08
CA LYS A 186 -0.50 16.01 -3.21
C LYS A 186 -1.52 15.55 -4.24
N ASP A 187 -2.75 16.00 -4.03
CA ASP A 187 -3.82 15.84 -5.01
C ASP A 187 -3.59 16.81 -6.18
N TRP A 188 -4.13 16.47 -7.34
CA TRP A 188 -3.86 17.20 -8.58
C TRP A 188 -5.11 17.81 -9.17
N GLU A 189 -4.90 18.95 -9.80
CA GLU A 189 -5.86 19.59 -10.69
C GLU A 189 -5.19 19.82 -12.04
N ILE A 190 -5.73 19.19 -13.08
CA ILE A 190 -5.30 19.33 -14.48
C ILE A 190 -6.37 20.16 -15.18
N LYS A 191 -5.99 21.33 -15.68
CA LYS A 191 -6.88 22.15 -16.53
C LYS A 191 -6.39 22.10 -17.95
N ILE A 192 -7.27 21.73 -18.87
CA ILE A 192 -6.99 21.73 -20.30
C ILE A 192 -7.62 22.99 -20.87
N HIS A 193 -6.79 23.95 -21.30
CA HIS A 193 -7.23 25.24 -21.82
C HIS A 193 -7.27 25.27 -23.36
N SER A 194 -6.39 24.50 -24.01
CA SER A 194 -6.40 24.30 -25.45
C SER A 194 -5.69 23.00 -25.82
N ALA A 195 -5.57 22.70 -27.12
CA ALA A 195 -4.94 21.48 -27.64
C ALA A 195 -3.54 21.21 -27.05
N ASP A 196 -2.75 22.26 -26.82
CA ASP A 196 -1.36 22.16 -26.34
C ASP A 196 -1.13 22.93 -25.01
N SER A 197 -2.20 23.49 -24.42
CA SER A 197 -2.11 24.26 -23.17
C SER A 197 -2.79 23.53 -22.03
N ILE A 198 -1.97 23.07 -21.08
CA ILE A 198 -2.42 22.39 -19.86
C ILE A 198 -1.78 23.06 -18.65
N GLU A 199 -2.57 23.24 -17.61
CA GLU A 199 -2.12 23.73 -16.31
C GLU A 199 -2.23 22.60 -15.26
N LEU A 200 -1.13 22.30 -14.58
CA LEU A 200 -1.10 21.36 -13.46
C LEU A 200 -0.95 22.13 -12.14
N LYS A 201 -1.92 22.00 -11.23
CA LYS A 201 -1.82 22.47 -9.85
C LYS A 201 -1.74 21.30 -8.88
N GLN A 202 -0.85 21.40 -7.91
CA GLN A 202 -0.76 20.47 -6.78
C GLN A 202 -1.43 21.11 -5.56
N LYS A 203 -2.40 20.40 -4.96
CA LYS A 203 -3.08 20.82 -3.74
C LYS A 203 -2.52 20.06 -2.53
#